data_AF-A0A4Z1EG67-F1
#
_entry.id   AF-A0A4Z1EG67-F1
#
_cell.length_a   1.000
_cell.length_b   1.000
_cell.length_c   1.000
_cell.angle_alpha   90.00
_cell.angle_beta   90.00
_cell.angle_gamma   90.00
#
_symmetry.space_group_name_H-M   'P 1'
#
loop_
_entity.id
_entity.type
_entity.pdbx_description
1 polymer ?
#
loop_
_entity_poly.entity_id
_entity_poly.type
_entity_poly.pdbx_seq_one_letter_code
_entity_poly.pdbx_strand_id
1 'polypeptide(L)'
;MEAQLNLIKECYNRASLDITETGYVEANITGTPTGDPIAAEALARTFSKSRKADDPVIVGSVKINFGHTAPVIAAIIKTAFILRHGLIPPNLNYKNTNPKIPLKDWKLQLSALNTILAAVPRVLTPWPEDKPMRASIKNFGYGGSNTHLVMERAPSSRLQDVNRNGISRNPVASRIYIVSSKDSMVNQDASKRLAACIYDSISNSKELSPADLAYNLAKRKSRFSRAVEIKVKSLEALAESLEDPKLKISRALRSTRTGFVFNGQGAQRYAMGRGLVTSYPIFGSAITNVIEILKS
;
A
#
# COMPACT_ATOMS: atom_id res chain seq x y z
N MET A 1 -18.63 18.48 -24.58
CA MET A 1 -17.15 18.47 -24.79
C MET A 1 -16.46 19.56 -23.97
N GLU A 2 -16.79 20.84 -24.18
CA GLU A 2 -16.09 21.97 -23.56
C GLU A 2 -16.03 21.93 -22.03
N ALA A 3 -17.14 21.54 -21.39
CA ALA A 3 -17.18 21.35 -19.94
C ALA A 3 -16.11 20.36 -19.43
N GLN A 4 -15.76 19.33 -20.22
CA GLN A 4 -14.71 18.37 -19.86
C GLN A 4 -13.32 19.00 -19.99
N LEU A 5 -13.09 19.78 -21.04
CA LEU A 5 -11.83 20.46 -21.29
C LEU A 5 -11.56 21.49 -20.19
N ASN A 6 -12.57 22.29 -19.85
CA ASN A 6 -12.48 23.33 -18.83
C ASN A 6 -12.23 22.72 -17.45
N LEU A 7 -12.95 21.65 -17.09
CA LEU A 7 -12.74 20.96 -15.82
C LEU A 7 -11.30 20.42 -15.66
N ILE A 8 -10.75 19.81 -16.71
CA ILE A 8 -9.37 19.29 -16.67
C ILE A 8 -8.40 20.44 -16.47
N LYS A 9 -8.48 21.50 -17.28
CA LYS A 9 -7.60 22.67 -17.18
C LYS A 9 -7.71 23.36 -15.82
N GLU A 10 -8.94 23.54 -15.32
CA GLU A 10 -9.19 24.14 -14.01
C GLU A 10 -8.55 23.31 -12.90
N CYS A 11 -8.67 21.98 -12.95
CA CYS A 11 -8.09 21.08 -11.95
C CYS A 11 -6.55 21.19 -11.90
N TYR A 12 -5.89 21.20 -13.05
CA TYR A 12 -4.43 21.37 -13.13
C TYR A 12 -3.99 22.76 -12.67
N ASN A 13 -4.71 23.82 -13.07
CA ASN A 13 -4.45 25.18 -12.62
C ASN A 13 -4.59 25.32 -11.10
N ARG A 14 -5.66 24.76 -10.52
CA ARG A 14 -5.88 24.77 -9.06
C ARG A 14 -4.81 24.01 -8.29
N ALA A 15 -4.27 22.95 -8.88
CA ALA A 15 -3.18 22.18 -8.30
C ALA A 15 -1.79 22.80 -8.57
N SER A 16 -1.71 23.85 -9.39
CA SER A 16 -0.44 24.42 -9.88
C SER A 16 0.48 23.37 -10.52
N LEU A 17 -0.11 22.47 -11.32
CA LEU A 17 0.60 21.38 -11.98
C LEU A 17 0.62 21.59 -13.50
N ASP A 18 1.74 21.22 -14.12
CA ASP A 18 1.81 21.13 -15.58
C ASP A 18 1.11 19.83 -16.06
N ILE A 19 0.19 19.99 -17.00
CA ILE A 19 -0.56 18.91 -17.65
C ILE A 19 0.30 18.08 -18.62
N THR A 20 1.43 18.62 -19.09
CA THR A 20 2.35 17.91 -19.99
C THR A 20 3.17 16.85 -19.26
N GLU A 21 3.36 17.02 -17.95
CA GLU A 21 4.08 16.10 -17.07
C GLU A 21 3.26 14.85 -16.69
N THR A 22 1.97 14.80 -17.03
CA THR A 22 1.11 13.66 -16.70
C THR A 22 1.53 12.40 -17.46
N GLY A 23 1.94 11.36 -16.77
CA GLY A 23 2.38 10.10 -17.41
C GLY A 23 1.22 9.21 -17.86
N TYR A 24 0.10 9.26 -17.14
CA TYR A 24 -1.02 8.33 -17.35
C TYR A 24 -2.38 8.99 -17.19
N VAL A 25 -3.35 8.57 -18.00
CA VAL A 25 -4.77 8.93 -17.85
C VAL A 25 -5.64 7.68 -17.75
N GLU A 26 -6.32 7.55 -16.63
CA GLU A 26 -7.40 6.60 -16.41
C GLU A 26 -8.71 7.21 -16.92
N ALA A 27 -9.11 6.80 -18.11
CA ALA A 27 -10.16 7.41 -18.89
C ALA A 27 -11.55 6.81 -18.62
N ASN A 28 -12.58 7.63 -18.82
CA ASN A 28 -13.97 7.16 -18.86
C ASN A 28 -14.32 6.58 -20.24
N ILE A 29 -13.72 5.44 -20.58
CA ILE A 29 -14.03 4.70 -21.81
C ILE A 29 -15.01 3.59 -21.46
N THR A 30 -16.22 3.68 -22.02
CA THR A 30 -17.33 2.75 -21.75
C THR A 30 -17.49 1.68 -22.84
N GLY A 31 -16.70 1.75 -23.92
CA GLY A 31 -16.80 0.82 -25.03
C GLY A 31 -17.90 1.19 -26.03
N THR A 32 -18.36 2.45 -26.01
CA THR A 32 -19.49 2.88 -26.84
C THR A 32 -18.99 3.47 -28.16
N PRO A 33 -19.59 3.10 -29.32
CA PRO A 33 -19.13 3.58 -30.64
C PRO A 33 -19.11 5.11 -30.78
N THR A 34 -20.02 5.80 -30.07
CA THR A 34 -20.16 7.26 -30.11
C THR A 34 -19.42 7.94 -28.96
N GLY A 35 -19.46 7.37 -27.75
CA GLY A 35 -18.88 7.99 -26.56
C GLY A 35 -17.36 7.90 -26.52
N ASP A 36 -16.77 6.80 -27.00
CA ASP A 36 -15.32 6.60 -26.95
C ASP A 36 -14.54 7.61 -27.82
N PRO A 37 -14.94 7.91 -29.09
CA PRO A 37 -14.31 8.96 -29.87
C PRO A 37 -14.39 10.34 -29.20
N ILE A 38 -15.53 10.70 -28.63
CA ILE A 38 -15.71 11.96 -27.89
C ILE A 38 -14.78 11.97 -26.67
N ALA A 39 -14.72 10.88 -25.91
CA ALA A 39 -13.87 10.80 -24.73
C ALA A 39 -12.38 10.92 -25.09
N ALA A 40 -11.95 10.30 -26.20
CA ALA A 40 -10.58 10.34 -26.70
C ALA A 40 -10.21 11.71 -27.30
N GLU A 41 -11.10 12.34 -28.06
CA GLU A 41 -10.89 13.69 -28.59
C GLU A 41 -10.69 14.70 -27.44
N ALA A 42 -11.48 14.57 -26.38
CA ALA A 42 -11.32 15.40 -25.18
C ALA A 42 -9.93 15.27 -24.54
N LEU A 43 -9.38 14.04 -24.52
CA LEU A 43 -8.03 13.79 -24.03
C LEU A 43 -6.98 14.40 -24.95
N ALA A 44 -7.13 14.22 -26.26
CA ALA A 44 -6.24 14.81 -27.26
C ALA A 44 -6.15 16.33 -27.12
N ARG A 45 -7.31 16.99 -27.02
CA ARG A 45 -7.40 18.46 -26.91
C ARG A 45 -6.88 19.02 -25.59
N THR A 46 -6.72 18.19 -24.56
CA THR A 46 -6.19 18.61 -23.25
C THR A 46 -4.73 18.23 -23.06
N PHE A 47 -4.41 16.94 -23.14
CA PHE A 47 -3.09 16.42 -22.81
C PHE A 47 -2.11 16.50 -23.96
N SER A 48 -2.58 16.52 -25.21
CA SER A 48 -1.71 16.28 -26.37
C SER A 48 -1.29 17.54 -27.12
N LYS A 49 -2.00 18.65 -26.94
CA LYS A 49 -1.74 19.91 -27.66
C LYS A 49 -0.31 20.41 -27.47
N SER A 50 0.27 20.21 -26.28
CA SER A 50 1.61 20.69 -25.92
C SER A 50 2.67 19.58 -25.84
N ARG A 51 2.33 18.34 -26.22
CA ARG A 51 3.27 17.20 -26.19
C ARG A 51 3.99 17.02 -27.52
N LYS A 52 5.17 16.42 -27.49
CA LYS A 52 5.87 15.97 -28.70
C LYS A 52 5.29 14.63 -29.20
N ALA A 53 5.58 14.24 -30.44
CA ALA A 53 5.03 13.01 -31.02
C ALA A 53 5.61 11.73 -30.39
N ASP A 54 6.85 11.81 -29.90
CA ASP A 54 7.59 10.77 -29.17
C ASP A 54 7.27 10.74 -27.66
N ASP A 55 6.44 11.66 -27.17
CA ASP A 55 5.99 11.74 -25.78
C ASP A 55 4.45 11.69 -25.67
N PRO A 56 3.81 10.58 -26.09
CA PRO A 56 2.37 10.44 -25.98
C PRO A 56 1.93 10.28 -24.52
N VAL A 57 0.70 10.68 -24.22
CA VAL A 57 0.10 10.33 -22.91
C VAL A 57 -0.41 8.90 -22.95
N ILE A 58 -0.09 8.10 -21.93
CA ILE A 58 -0.57 6.72 -21.83
C ILE A 58 -2.01 6.73 -21.29
N VAL A 59 -2.92 6.02 -21.96
CA VAL A 59 -4.34 5.99 -21.64
C VAL A 59 -4.81 4.56 -21.34
N GLY A 60 -5.55 4.39 -20.25
CA GLY A 60 -6.22 3.13 -19.91
C GLY A 60 -7.63 3.31 -19.35
N SER A 61 -8.33 2.21 -19.16
CA SER A 61 -9.65 2.18 -18.51
C SER A 61 -9.82 0.90 -17.71
N VAL A 62 -10.28 1.00 -16.47
CA VAL A 62 -10.59 -0.12 -15.56
C VAL A 62 -11.89 -0.83 -15.97
N LYS A 63 -12.75 -0.14 -16.73
CA LYS A 63 -14.06 -0.66 -17.14
C LYS A 63 -13.93 -1.85 -18.09
N ILE A 64 -12.79 -1.98 -18.75
CA ILE A 64 -12.50 -3.13 -19.61
C ILE A 64 -12.25 -4.42 -18.83
N ASN A 65 -11.97 -4.32 -17.53
CA ASN A 65 -11.74 -5.45 -16.63
C ASN A 65 -13.00 -5.83 -15.83
N PHE A 66 -13.72 -4.84 -15.31
CA PHE A 66 -14.80 -5.04 -14.34
C PHE A 66 -16.17 -4.51 -14.79
N GLY A 67 -16.27 -4.10 -16.05
CA GLY A 67 -17.46 -3.44 -16.57
C GLY A 67 -17.69 -2.07 -15.92
N HIS A 68 -18.94 -1.60 -15.96
CA HIS A 68 -19.31 -0.26 -15.48
C HIS A 68 -19.87 -0.28 -14.05
N THR A 69 -19.18 -0.93 -13.11
CA THR A 69 -19.57 -0.98 -11.69
C THR A 69 -18.56 -0.22 -10.82
N ALA A 70 -19.04 0.64 -9.92
CA ALA A 70 -18.22 1.50 -9.04
C ALA A 70 -16.99 2.17 -9.73
N PRO A 71 -17.18 2.80 -10.91
CA PRO A 71 -16.09 3.10 -11.86
C PRO A 71 -15.03 4.05 -11.31
N VAL A 72 -15.41 4.98 -10.42
CA VAL A 72 -14.48 5.98 -9.87
C VAL A 72 -13.55 5.37 -8.84
N ILE A 73 -14.08 4.61 -7.88
CA ILE A 73 -13.27 3.99 -6.82
C ILE A 73 -12.34 2.94 -7.43
N ALA A 74 -12.83 2.14 -8.38
CA ALA A 74 -12.00 1.17 -9.10
C ALA A 74 -10.85 1.86 -9.86
N ALA A 75 -11.14 2.99 -10.52
CA ALA A 75 -10.13 3.81 -11.21
C ALA A 75 -9.07 4.38 -10.24
N ILE A 76 -9.50 4.88 -9.07
CA ILE A 76 -8.60 5.38 -8.02
C ILE A 76 -7.70 4.25 -7.50
N ILE A 77 -8.26 3.08 -7.18
CA ILE A 77 -7.50 1.94 -6.68
C ILE A 77 -6.48 1.47 -7.74
N LYS A 78 -6.92 1.28 -8.99
CA LYS A 78 -6.03 0.91 -10.11
C LYS A 78 -4.88 1.92 -10.24
N THR A 79 -5.20 3.20 -10.24
CA THR A 79 -4.22 4.28 -10.36
C THR A 79 -3.24 4.28 -9.17
N ALA A 80 -3.71 4.09 -7.94
CA ALA A 80 -2.84 3.98 -6.76
C ALA A 80 -1.84 2.82 -6.88
N PHE A 81 -2.27 1.66 -7.40
CA PHE A 81 -1.37 0.53 -7.66
C PHE A 81 -0.38 0.83 -8.79
N ILE A 82 -0.82 1.47 -9.88
CA ILE A 82 0.07 1.91 -10.96
C ILE A 82 1.17 2.84 -10.42
N LEU A 83 0.79 3.86 -9.65
CA LEU A 83 1.73 4.82 -9.06
C LEU A 83 2.67 4.16 -8.04
N ARG A 84 2.17 3.20 -7.25
CA ARG A 84 2.98 2.46 -6.28
C ARG A 84 4.05 1.60 -6.97
N HIS A 85 3.66 0.88 -8.01
CA HIS A 85 4.53 -0.10 -8.67
C HIS A 85 5.31 0.46 -9.85
N GLY A 86 4.94 1.63 -10.38
CA GLY A 86 5.53 2.18 -11.61
C GLY A 86 5.24 1.32 -12.84
N LEU A 87 4.13 0.58 -12.84
CA LEU A 87 3.76 -0.38 -13.89
C LEU A 87 2.31 -0.16 -14.30
N ILE A 88 2.06 0.03 -15.60
CA ILE A 88 0.75 0.30 -16.17
C ILE A 88 0.20 -1.01 -16.78
N PRO A 89 -0.94 -1.52 -16.30
CA PRO A 89 -1.56 -2.73 -16.82
C PRO A 89 -2.24 -2.48 -18.18
N PRO A 90 -2.21 -3.47 -19.09
CA PRO A 90 -2.80 -3.33 -20.41
C PRO A 90 -4.33 -3.27 -20.36
N ASN A 91 -4.92 -2.55 -21.32
CA ASN A 91 -6.34 -2.63 -21.63
C ASN A 91 -6.65 -4.00 -22.24
N LEU A 92 -7.44 -4.82 -21.53
CA LEU A 92 -7.84 -6.15 -22.00
C LEU A 92 -8.67 -6.06 -23.28
N ASN A 93 -8.73 -7.10 -24.11
CA ASN A 93 -9.59 -7.18 -25.30
C ASN A 93 -9.38 -6.09 -26.38
N TYR A 94 -8.37 -5.24 -26.24
CA TYR A 94 -7.99 -4.28 -27.27
C TYR A 94 -7.23 -5.00 -28.40
N LYS A 95 -7.83 -5.05 -29.59
CA LYS A 95 -7.25 -5.67 -30.79
C LYS A 95 -6.96 -4.63 -31.88
N ASN A 96 -7.99 -3.88 -32.27
CA ASN A 96 -7.90 -2.87 -33.32
C ASN A 96 -8.39 -1.51 -32.77
N THR A 97 -7.72 -0.44 -33.17
CA THR A 97 -8.17 0.93 -32.87
C THR A 97 -9.44 1.25 -33.66
N ASN A 98 -10.39 1.95 -33.03
CA ASN A 98 -11.50 2.56 -33.75
C ASN A 98 -10.95 3.60 -34.75
N PRO A 99 -11.24 3.51 -36.06
CA PRO A 99 -10.72 4.45 -37.07
C PRO A 99 -11.08 5.92 -36.82
N LYS A 100 -12.15 6.18 -36.03
CA LYS A 100 -12.55 7.53 -35.61
C LYS A 100 -11.63 8.13 -34.53
N ILE A 101 -10.64 7.39 -34.06
CA ILE A 101 -9.68 7.80 -33.02
C ILE A 101 -8.27 7.74 -33.64
N PRO A 102 -7.79 8.83 -34.25
CA PRO A 102 -6.46 8.88 -34.85
C PRO A 102 -5.39 9.03 -33.74
N LEU A 103 -5.07 7.92 -33.05
CA LEU A 103 -4.20 7.90 -31.88
C LEU A 103 -2.84 8.58 -32.10
N LYS A 104 -2.21 8.37 -33.27
CA LYS A 104 -0.92 8.96 -33.62
C LYS A 104 -1.01 10.49 -33.72
N ASP A 105 -1.98 11.00 -34.48
CA ASP A 105 -2.19 12.44 -34.65
C ASP A 105 -2.58 13.11 -33.33
N TRP A 106 -3.29 12.35 -32.48
CA TRP A 106 -3.72 12.79 -31.15
C TRP A 106 -2.68 12.54 -30.06
N LYS A 107 -1.49 12.01 -30.38
CA LYS A 107 -0.41 11.69 -29.43
C LYS A 107 -0.92 10.96 -28.18
N LEU A 108 -1.85 10.03 -28.41
CA LEU A 108 -2.40 9.14 -27.38
C LEU A 108 -1.80 7.76 -27.57
N GLN A 109 -1.31 7.17 -26.49
CA GLN A 109 -0.88 5.78 -26.48
C GLN A 109 -1.83 4.98 -25.60
N LEU A 110 -2.58 4.04 -26.18
CA LEU A 110 -3.34 3.10 -25.37
C LEU A 110 -2.36 2.14 -24.70
N SER A 111 -2.53 1.88 -23.41
CA SER A 111 -1.84 0.78 -22.76
C SER A 111 -2.40 -0.52 -23.35
N ALA A 112 -1.64 -1.15 -24.24
CA ALA A 112 -2.06 -2.29 -25.04
C ALA A 112 -1.02 -3.42 -24.98
N LEU A 113 -1.45 -4.65 -25.25
CA LEU A 113 -0.52 -5.72 -25.56
C LEU A 113 0.26 -5.34 -26.82
N ASN A 114 1.59 -5.35 -26.76
CA ASN A 114 2.42 -5.35 -27.96
C ASN A 114 1.98 -6.52 -28.85
N THR A 115 1.40 -6.21 -30.01
CA THR A 115 0.68 -7.15 -30.87
C THR A 115 1.63 -7.97 -31.74
N ILE A 116 2.66 -8.60 -31.14
CA ILE A 116 3.61 -9.45 -31.87
C ILE A 116 3.67 -10.89 -31.33
N LEU A 117 3.14 -11.21 -30.15
CA LEU A 117 3.21 -12.60 -29.64
C LEU A 117 1.90 -13.02 -28.97
N ALA A 118 1.07 -13.74 -29.72
CA ALA A 118 -0.18 -14.37 -29.26
C ALA A 118 0.03 -15.54 -28.26
N ALA A 119 1.18 -15.60 -27.56
CA ALA A 119 1.51 -16.69 -26.64
C ALA A 119 2.31 -16.26 -25.38
N VAL A 120 2.44 -14.96 -25.07
CA VAL A 120 3.28 -14.46 -23.95
C VAL A 120 2.47 -13.54 -23.01
N PRO A 121 2.67 -13.60 -21.67
CA PRO A 121 1.85 -12.94 -20.65
C PRO A 121 1.62 -11.43 -20.86
N ARG A 122 0.46 -10.97 -20.36
CA ARG A 122 0.00 -9.57 -20.31
C ARG A 122 1.15 -8.61 -19.96
N VAL A 123 1.72 -7.94 -20.96
CA VAL A 123 2.89 -7.07 -20.78
C VAL A 123 2.47 -5.82 -20.00
N LEU A 124 3.13 -5.58 -18.87
CA LEU A 124 3.00 -4.33 -18.11
C LEU A 124 3.90 -3.28 -18.76
N THR A 125 3.38 -2.07 -18.98
CA THR A 125 4.20 -0.96 -19.49
C THR A 125 4.89 -0.26 -18.31
N PRO A 126 6.23 -0.12 -18.30
CA PRO A 126 6.92 0.70 -17.31
C PRO A 126 6.41 2.15 -17.33
N TRP A 127 6.43 2.80 -16.17
CA TRP A 127 6.15 4.23 -16.08
C TRP A 127 7.23 5.04 -16.83
N PRO A 128 6.88 6.12 -17.55
CA PRO A 128 7.87 6.98 -18.22
C PRO A 128 8.91 7.55 -17.24
N GLU A 129 10.20 7.31 -17.48
CA GLU A 129 11.29 7.61 -16.53
C GLU A 129 11.45 9.11 -16.24
N ASP A 130 11.26 9.97 -17.25
CA ASP A 130 11.46 11.43 -17.15
C ASP A 130 10.22 12.20 -16.67
N LYS A 131 9.23 11.50 -16.12
CA LYS A 131 7.97 12.13 -15.67
C LYS A 131 7.71 11.89 -14.20
N PRO A 132 7.15 12.89 -13.49
CA PRO A 132 6.60 12.62 -12.18
C PRO A 132 5.58 11.48 -12.30
N MET A 133 5.49 10.66 -11.26
CA MET A 133 4.48 9.62 -11.18
C MET A 133 3.12 10.26 -10.89
N ARG A 134 2.59 10.95 -11.90
CA ARG A 134 1.35 11.73 -11.90
C ARG A 134 0.37 11.13 -12.90
N ALA A 135 -0.80 10.79 -12.41
CA ALA A 135 -1.90 10.23 -13.17
C ALA A 135 -3.15 11.10 -13.07
N SER A 136 -3.91 11.17 -14.15
CA SER A 136 -5.22 11.81 -14.20
C SER A 136 -6.32 10.76 -14.26
N ILE A 137 -7.37 10.91 -13.45
CA ILE A 137 -8.56 10.07 -13.47
C ILE A 137 -9.73 10.91 -13.95
N LYS A 138 -10.44 10.39 -14.96
CA LYS A 138 -11.57 11.06 -15.61
C LYS A 138 -12.83 10.23 -15.40
N ASN A 139 -13.90 10.85 -14.92
CA ASN A 139 -15.22 10.22 -14.80
C ASN A 139 -16.33 11.13 -15.32
N PHE A 140 -17.30 10.54 -16.02
CA PHE A 140 -18.50 11.22 -16.47
C PHE A 140 -19.74 10.49 -16.02
N GLY A 141 -20.54 11.18 -15.22
CA GLY A 141 -21.88 10.73 -14.87
C GLY A 141 -22.84 10.99 -16.03
N TYR A 142 -23.76 10.05 -16.25
CA TYR A 142 -24.82 10.19 -17.25
C TYR A 142 -25.65 11.48 -17.05
N GLY A 143 -25.86 11.90 -15.79
CA GLY A 143 -26.54 13.16 -15.44
C GLY A 143 -25.75 14.45 -15.70
N GLY A 144 -24.66 14.40 -16.48
CA GLY A 144 -23.86 15.58 -16.86
C GLY A 144 -22.85 16.06 -15.81
N SER A 145 -22.84 15.43 -14.62
CA SER A 145 -21.83 15.69 -13.58
C SER A 145 -20.48 15.07 -13.97
N ASN A 146 -19.49 15.92 -14.18
CA ASN A 146 -18.15 15.53 -14.58
C ASN A 146 -17.20 15.61 -13.38
N THR A 147 -16.28 14.65 -13.26
CA THR A 147 -15.27 14.66 -12.19
C THR A 147 -13.89 14.40 -12.77
N HIS A 148 -12.90 15.15 -12.27
CA HIS A 148 -11.50 14.96 -12.61
C HIS A 148 -10.67 14.94 -11.33
N LEU A 149 -9.73 14.02 -11.26
CA LEU A 149 -8.81 13.87 -10.14
C LEU A 149 -7.39 13.72 -10.68
N VAL A 150 -6.44 14.40 -10.04
CA VAL A 150 -5.00 14.20 -10.29
C VAL A 150 -4.42 13.50 -9.07
N MET A 151 -3.68 12.42 -9.28
CA MET A 151 -2.99 11.65 -8.25
C MET A 151 -1.50 11.61 -8.55
N GLU A 152 -0.68 11.87 -7.54
CA GLU A 152 0.77 11.78 -7.65
C GLU A 152 1.32 10.79 -6.59
N ARG A 153 2.39 10.08 -6.93
CA ARG A 153 3.05 9.16 -6.01
C ARG A 153 3.58 9.92 -4.80
N ALA A 154 3.38 9.35 -3.62
CA ALA A 154 3.93 9.90 -2.39
C ALA A 154 5.48 9.98 -2.45
N PRO A 155 6.11 11.05 -1.93
CA PRO A 155 7.57 11.17 -1.88
C PRO A 155 8.22 10.01 -1.13
N SER A 156 9.31 9.48 -1.67
CA SER A 156 10.07 8.36 -1.08
C SER A 156 10.65 8.69 0.31
N SER A 157 10.96 9.96 0.57
CA SER A 157 11.56 10.45 1.83
C SER A 157 10.65 10.23 3.05
N ARG A 158 9.32 10.31 2.88
CA ARG A 158 8.35 10.18 3.99
C ARG A 158 8.29 8.77 4.59
N LEU A 159 8.85 7.76 3.90
CA LEU A 159 8.92 6.39 4.37
C LEU A 159 10.17 6.10 5.22
N GLN A 160 11.17 6.99 5.21
CA GLN A 160 12.45 6.78 5.89
C GLN A 160 12.46 7.34 7.33
N ASP A 161 11.72 8.42 7.59
CA ASP A 161 11.61 9.08 8.91
C ASP A 161 10.59 8.43 9.85
N VAL A 162 10.70 7.12 10.06
CA VAL A 162 10.05 6.49 11.21
C VAL A 162 10.96 6.64 12.41
N ASN A 163 10.61 7.56 13.31
CA ASN A 163 11.16 7.63 14.65
C ASN A 163 10.73 6.35 15.40
N ARG A 164 11.51 5.27 15.25
CA ARG A 164 11.21 3.90 15.70
C ARG A 164 11.45 3.72 17.20
N ASN A 165 10.88 4.60 18.01
CA ASN A 165 11.00 4.54 19.46
C ASN A 165 10.54 3.17 19.99
N GLY A 166 11.45 2.45 20.67
CA GLY A 166 11.16 1.17 21.32
C GLY A 166 11.24 -0.08 20.43
N ILE A 167 11.62 0.03 19.15
CA ILE A 167 11.85 -1.15 18.30
C ILE A 167 13.31 -1.59 18.45
N SER A 168 13.56 -2.65 19.23
CA SER A 168 14.85 -3.33 19.18
C SER A 168 15.05 -3.91 17.78
N ARG A 169 16.13 -3.51 17.09
CA ARG A 169 16.54 -4.08 15.79
C ARG A 169 17.31 -5.39 15.94
N ASN A 170 17.50 -5.88 17.17
CA ASN A 170 18.19 -7.14 17.39
C ASN A 170 17.40 -8.28 16.69
N PRO A 171 17.98 -8.93 15.67
CA PRO A 171 17.28 -9.95 14.89
C PRO A 171 16.99 -11.22 15.71
N VAL A 172 17.74 -11.47 16.78
CA VAL A 172 17.59 -12.65 17.64
C VAL A 172 16.79 -12.40 18.92
N ALA A 173 16.26 -11.18 19.11
CA ALA A 173 15.40 -10.87 20.24
C ALA A 173 14.00 -11.47 20.06
N SER A 174 13.50 -12.14 21.10
CA SER A 174 12.10 -12.59 21.12
C SER A 174 11.15 -11.39 21.08
N ARG A 175 10.07 -11.53 20.31
CA ARG A 175 9.02 -10.52 20.14
C ARG A 175 7.68 -11.09 20.54
N ILE A 176 6.78 -10.20 20.95
CA ILE A 176 5.39 -10.55 21.28
C ILE A 176 4.52 -10.14 20.10
N TYR A 177 3.81 -11.11 19.53
CA TYR A 177 2.83 -10.92 18.47
C TYR A 177 1.44 -11.08 19.08
N ILE A 178 0.56 -10.13 18.80
CA ILE A 178 -0.80 -10.09 19.38
C ILE A 178 -1.80 -10.14 18.23
N VAL A 179 -2.61 -11.18 18.18
CA VAL A 179 -3.75 -11.26 17.26
C VAL A 179 -5.02 -11.21 18.09
N SER A 180 -5.88 -10.22 17.84
CA SER A 180 -7.13 -10.06 18.58
C SER A 180 -8.33 -9.94 17.65
N SER A 181 -9.46 -10.52 18.07
CA SER A 181 -10.74 -10.49 17.35
C SER A 181 -11.91 -10.36 18.35
N LYS A 182 -13.10 -10.05 17.84
CA LYS A 182 -14.31 -9.96 18.68
C LYS A 182 -14.77 -11.33 19.20
N ASP A 183 -14.46 -12.39 18.47
CA ASP A 183 -14.88 -13.76 18.76
C ASP A 183 -13.70 -14.74 18.64
N SER A 184 -13.78 -15.86 19.36
CA SER A 184 -12.72 -16.87 19.38
C SER A 184 -12.59 -17.61 18.05
N MET A 185 -13.69 -17.95 17.38
CA MET A 185 -13.67 -18.62 16.07
C MET A 185 -13.03 -17.69 15.01
N VAL A 186 -13.41 -16.41 15.05
CA VAL A 186 -12.81 -15.39 14.17
C VAL A 186 -11.33 -15.17 14.49
N ASN A 187 -10.92 -15.27 15.76
CA ASN A 187 -9.51 -15.19 16.13
C ASN A 187 -8.71 -16.39 15.61
N GLN A 188 -9.28 -17.60 15.66
CA GLN A 188 -8.66 -18.79 15.12
C GLN A 188 -8.48 -18.69 13.59
N ASP A 189 -9.51 -18.27 12.86
CA ASP A 189 -9.41 -18.03 11.41
C ASP A 189 -8.39 -16.94 11.07
N ALA A 190 -8.40 -15.81 11.79
CA ALA A 190 -7.42 -14.75 11.59
C ALA A 190 -5.98 -15.21 11.88
N SER A 191 -5.77 -16.06 12.89
CA SER A 191 -4.46 -16.63 13.23
C SER A 191 -3.96 -17.56 12.11
N LYS A 192 -4.81 -18.46 11.61
CA LYS A 192 -4.49 -19.35 10.48
C LYS A 192 -4.19 -18.57 9.20
N ARG A 193 -4.97 -17.55 8.87
CA ARG A 193 -4.71 -16.68 7.71
C ARG A 193 -3.40 -15.94 7.85
N LEU A 194 -3.06 -15.45 9.05
CA LEU A 194 -1.78 -14.80 9.29
C LEU A 194 -0.61 -15.79 9.12
N ALA A 195 -0.73 -17.01 9.63
CA ALA A 195 0.26 -18.06 9.41
C ALA A 195 0.48 -18.35 7.92
N ALA A 196 -0.62 -18.54 7.16
CA ALA A 196 -0.55 -18.73 5.72
C ALA A 196 0.12 -17.56 4.99
N CYS A 197 -0.18 -16.31 5.38
CA CYS A 197 0.51 -15.14 4.82
C CYS A 197 2.00 -15.11 5.16
N ILE A 198 2.40 -15.56 6.35
CA ILE A 198 3.81 -15.64 6.75
C ILE A 198 4.53 -16.70 5.90
N TYR A 199 3.97 -17.89 5.75
CA TYR A 199 4.54 -18.93 4.88
C TYR A 199 4.63 -18.50 3.42
N ASP A 200 3.62 -17.83 2.87
CA ASP A 200 3.66 -17.25 1.52
C ASP A 200 4.80 -16.23 1.40
N SER A 201 5.00 -15.40 2.42
CA SER A 201 6.07 -14.40 2.43
C SER A 201 7.45 -15.05 2.42
N ILE A 202 7.65 -16.07 3.26
CA ILE A 202 8.91 -16.83 3.34
C ILE A 202 9.17 -17.56 2.02
N SER A 203 8.18 -18.27 1.49
CA SER A 203 8.32 -19.08 0.26
C SER A 203 8.62 -18.22 -0.97
N ASN A 204 8.02 -17.03 -1.07
CA ASN A 204 8.26 -16.11 -2.19
C ASN A 204 9.41 -15.12 -1.94
N SER A 205 10.22 -15.31 -0.89
CA SER A 205 11.31 -14.40 -0.51
C SER A 205 10.87 -12.93 -0.41
N LYS A 206 9.62 -12.68 0.00
CA LYS A 206 9.12 -11.33 0.28
C LYS A 206 9.66 -10.91 1.64
N GLU A 207 10.37 -9.79 1.67
CA GLU A 207 10.99 -9.26 2.88
C GLU A 207 9.92 -8.82 3.90
N LEU A 208 9.68 -9.65 4.92
CA LEU A 208 8.80 -9.34 6.04
C LEU A 208 9.63 -9.18 7.32
N SER A 209 9.72 -7.96 7.81
CA SER A 209 10.44 -7.65 9.04
C SER A 209 9.67 -8.18 10.27
N PRO A 210 10.26 -9.07 11.09
CA PRO A 210 9.63 -9.57 12.31
C PRO A 210 9.28 -8.44 13.30
N ALA A 211 10.13 -7.41 13.33
CA ALA A 211 9.95 -6.23 14.17
C ALA A 211 8.74 -5.39 13.74
N ASP A 212 8.60 -5.15 12.43
CA ASP A 212 7.52 -4.34 11.89
C ASP A 212 6.19 -5.10 11.96
N LEU A 213 6.19 -6.42 11.79
CA LEU A 213 5.00 -7.25 11.99
C LEU A 213 4.50 -7.16 13.44
N ALA A 214 5.38 -7.39 14.42
CA ALA A 214 5.04 -7.28 15.84
C ALA A 214 4.49 -5.89 16.18
N TYR A 215 5.16 -4.83 15.69
CA TYR A 215 4.72 -3.45 15.88
C TYR A 215 3.33 -3.20 15.27
N ASN A 216 3.12 -3.60 14.01
CA ASN A 216 1.85 -3.39 13.32
C ASN A 216 0.70 -4.13 14.00
N LEU A 217 0.92 -5.37 14.42
CA LEU A 217 -0.07 -6.13 15.18
C LEU A 217 -0.40 -5.47 16.52
N ALA A 218 0.60 -4.96 17.23
CA ALA A 218 0.40 -4.36 18.56
C ALA A 218 -0.17 -2.93 18.53
N LYS A 219 0.18 -2.12 17.51
CA LYS A 219 -0.07 -0.66 17.49
C LYS A 219 -0.93 -0.17 16.32
N ARG A 220 -1.05 -0.92 15.24
CA ARG A 220 -1.76 -0.51 14.00
C ARG A 220 -3.03 -1.32 13.73
N LYS A 221 -3.38 -2.24 14.64
CA LYS A 221 -4.62 -3.02 14.61
C LYS A 221 -5.49 -2.66 15.81
N SER A 222 -6.81 -2.73 15.60
CA SER A 222 -7.77 -2.63 16.69
C SER A 222 -7.54 -3.75 17.71
N ARG A 223 -7.69 -3.42 19.00
CA ARG A 223 -7.61 -4.40 20.09
C ARG A 223 -9.00 -4.85 20.48
N PHE A 224 -9.21 -6.16 20.49
CA PHE A 224 -10.47 -6.78 20.87
C PHE A 224 -10.30 -7.70 22.08
N SER A 225 -11.44 -8.18 22.60
CA SER A 225 -11.49 -8.93 23.85
C SER A 225 -11.01 -10.38 23.72
N ARG A 226 -10.98 -10.99 22.53
CA ARG A 226 -10.41 -12.34 22.34
C ARG A 226 -9.05 -12.20 21.70
N ALA A 227 -7.99 -12.67 22.36
CA ALA A 227 -6.63 -12.47 21.91
C ALA A 227 -5.73 -13.68 22.18
N VAL A 228 -4.77 -13.85 21.28
CA VAL A 228 -3.61 -14.72 21.43
C VAL A 228 -2.36 -13.85 21.51
N GLU A 229 -1.46 -14.20 22.42
CA GLU A 229 -0.18 -13.54 22.63
C GLU A 229 0.92 -14.59 22.47
N ILE A 230 1.72 -14.45 21.42
CA ILE A 230 2.74 -15.44 21.07
C ILE A 230 4.11 -14.77 21.17
N LYS A 231 5.01 -15.35 21.97
CA LYS A 231 6.38 -14.87 22.14
C LYS A 231 7.37 -15.79 21.43
N VAL A 232 7.91 -15.34 20.30
CA VAL A 232 8.85 -16.11 19.46
C VAL A 232 9.94 -15.23 18.87
N LYS A 233 11.03 -15.84 18.38
CA LYS A 233 12.17 -15.14 17.79
C LYS A 233 12.07 -15.01 16.26
N SER A 234 11.51 -16.02 15.59
CA SER A 234 11.42 -16.08 14.13
C SER A 234 9.98 -16.08 13.65
N LEU A 235 9.79 -15.85 12.35
CA LEU A 235 8.46 -15.83 11.72
C LEU A 235 7.94 -17.26 11.47
N GLU A 236 8.83 -18.22 11.24
CA GLU A 236 8.52 -19.64 11.11
C GLU A 236 7.87 -20.15 12.40
N ALA A 237 8.54 -19.92 13.54
CA ALA A 237 8.01 -20.30 14.85
C ALA A 237 6.69 -19.57 15.19
N LEU A 238 6.49 -18.36 14.66
CA LEU A 238 5.22 -17.64 14.79
C LEU A 238 4.11 -18.35 14.01
N ALA A 239 4.36 -18.69 12.75
CA ALA A 239 3.39 -19.36 11.90
C ALA A 239 3.01 -20.73 12.46
N GLU A 240 3.98 -21.52 12.90
CA GLU A 240 3.75 -22.81 13.58
C GLU A 240 2.87 -22.64 14.83
N SER A 241 3.19 -21.65 15.67
CA SER A 241 2.42 -21.38 16.89
C SER A 241 0.99 -20.91 16.60
N LEU A 242 0.77 -20.18 15.50
CA LEU A 242 -0.55 -19.69 15.09
C LEU A 242 -1.45 -20.79 14.53
N GLU A 243 -0.87 -21.88 14.02
CA GLU A 243 -1.58 -23.04 13.48
C GLU A 243 -1.86 -24.13 14.52
N ASP A 244 -1.18 -24.08 15.67
CA ASP A 244 -1.38 -25.05 16.75
C ASP A 244 -2.88 -25.16 17.10
N PRO A 245 -3.50 -26.35 16.91
CA PRO A 245 -4.90 -26.57 17.30
C PRO A 245 -5.18 -26.32 18.78
N LYS A 246 -4.15 -26.40 19.63
CA LYS A 246 -4.20 -26.14 21.08
C LYS A 246 -3.96 -24.68 21.44
N LEU A 247 -3.80 -23.79 20.45
CA LEU A 247 -3.59 -22.36 20.67
C LEU A 247 -4.69 -21.77 21.55
N LYS A 248 -4.30 -21.33 22.75
CA LYS A 248 -5.24 -20.83 23.75
C LYS A 248 -5.63 -19.40 23.46
N ILE A 249 -6.86 -19.21 22.99
CA ILE A 249 -7.45 -17.88 22.81
C ILE A 249 -7.98 -17.40 24.17
N SER A 250 -7.32 -16.40 24.73
CA SER A 250 -7.68 -15.81 26.01
C SER A 250 -8.69 -14.68 25.83
N ARG A 251 -9.48 -14.41 26.88
CA ARG A 251 -10.24 -13.16 26.96
C ARG A 251 -9.35 -12.11 27.62
N ALA A 252 -9.02 -11.04 26.90
CA ALA A 252 -8.35 -9.88 27.48
C ALA A 252 -9.19 -9.37 28.66
N LEU A 253 -8.55 -9.28 29.82
CA LEU A 253 -9.15 -8.70 31.02
C LEU A 253 -9.45 -7.22 30.77
N ARG A 254 -10.48 -6.70 31.43
CA ARG A 254 -10.65 -5.25 31.52
C ARG A 254 -9.40 -4.65 32.17
N SER A 255 -9.11 -3.39 31.87
CA SER A 255 -7.99 -2.67 32.50
C SER A 255 -8.05 -2.88 34.02
N THR A 256 -7.03 -3.53 34.55
CA THR A 256 -6.88 -3.76 35.99
C THR A 256 -5.99 -2.68 36.57
N ARG A 257 -6.18 -2.36 37.85
CA ARG A 257 -5.22 -1.53 38.57
C ARG A 257 -3.92 -2.33 38.71
N THR A 258 -2.81 -1.80 38.21
CA THR A 258 -1.49 -2.42 38.33
C THR A 258 -0.79 -1.86 39.56
N GLY A 259 -0.40 -2.73 40.49
CA GLY A 259 0.49 -2.38 41.61
C GLY A 259 1.90 -2.93 41.36
N PHE A 260 2.92 -2.14 41.64
CA PHE A 260 4.32 -2.59 41.63
C PHE A 260 4.73 -2.94 43.06
N VAL A 261 5.17 -4.18 43.28
CA VAL A 261 5.67 -4.65 44.58
C VAL A 261 7.18 -4.73 44.50
N PHE A 262 7.86 -3.96 45.34
CA PHE A 262 9.32 -3.98 45.46
C PHE A 262 9.67 -4.81 46.70
N ASN A 263 10.34 -5.93 46.47
CA ASN A 263 10.77 -6.81 47.56
C ASN A 263 12.05 -6.26 48.22
N GLY A 264 12.27 -6.66 49.48
CA GLY A 264 13.48 -6.36 50.22
C GLY A 264 14.67 -7.24 49.84
N GLN A 265 15.66 -7.29 50.73
CA GLN A 265 16.86 -8.12 50.59
C GLN A 265 16.52 -9.62 50.51
N GLY A 266 17.26 -10.39 49.69
CA GLY A 266 17.16 -11.85 49.59
C GLY A 266 16.93 -12.40 48.17
N ALA A 267 16.56 -11.56 47.20
CA ALA A 267 16.34 -12.00 45.81
C ALA A 267 17.55 -11.77 44.88
N GLN A 268 18.67 -11.27 45.40
CA GLN A 268 19.87 -11.04 44.62
C GLN A 268 20.47 -12.35 44.09
N ARG A 269 20.99 -12.32 42.86
CA ARG A 269 21.75 -13.42 42.26
C ARG A 269 22.92 -12.89 41.45
N TYR A 270 23.94 -13.73 41.26
CA TYR A 270 25.09 -13.38 40.42
C TYR A 270 24.63 -12.95 39.01
N ALA A 271 25.19 -11.84 38.53
CA ALA A 271 24.92 -11.22 37.22
C ALA A 271 23.44 -10.91 36.92
N MET A 272 22.61 -10.63 37.94
CA MET A 272 21.24 -10.14 37.71
C MET A 272 21.24 -8.86 36.87
N GLY A 273 20.28 -8.73 35.95
CA GLY A 273 20.16 -7.55 35.09
C GLY A 273 21.18 -7.42 33.95
N ARG A 274 22.28 -8.19 33.92
CA ARG A 274 23.34 -8.08 32.89
C ARG A 274 22.78 -8.14 31.46
N GLY A 275 21.97 -9.14 31.16
CA GLY A 275 21.35 -9.28 29.84
C GLY A 275 20.34 -8.18 29.51
N LEU A 276 19.73 -7.56 30.53
CA LEU A 276 18.79 -6.45 30.33
C LEU A 276 19.52 -5.16 29.99
N VAL A 277 20.64 -4.87 30.67
CA VAL A 277 21.51 -3.71 30.39
C VAL A 277 22.00 -3.75 28.94
N THR A 278 22.42 -4.91 28.45
CA THR A 278 22.95 -5.04 27.08
C THR A 278 21.86 -5.03 26.00
N SER A 279 20.65 -5.50 26.31
CA SER A 279 19.61 -5.73 25.30
C SER A 279 18.56 -4.62 25.21
N TYR A 280 18.39 -3.84 26.28
CA TYR A 280 17.33 -2.84 26.39
C TYR A 280 17.90 -1.47 26.82
N PRO A 281 18.03 -0.52 25.88
CA PRO A 281 18.63 0.79 26.16
C PRO A 281 17.99 1.53 27.34
N ILE A 282 16.66 1.46 27.48
CA ILE A 282 15.95 2.11 28.61
C ILE A 282 16.42 1.56 29.96
N PHE A 283 16.60 0.23 30.07
CA PHE A 283 17.10 -0.39 31.30
C PHE A 283 18.56 -0.01 31.55
N GLY A 284 19.40 -0.04 30.50
CA GLY A 284 20.80 0.36 30.59
C GLY A 284 20.99 1.81 31.03
N SER A 285 20.23 2.74 30.44
CA SER A 285 20.24 4.16 30.82
C SER A 285 19.76 4.36 32.27
N ALA A 286 18.69 3.67 32.69
CA ALA A 286 18.22 3.76 34.08
C ALA A 286 19.28 3.30 35.09
N ILE A 287 19.98 2.19 34.82
CA ILE A 287 21.09 1.72 35.66
C ILE A 287 22.26 2.72 35.67
N THR A 288 22.59 3.29 34.52
CA THR A 288 23.67 4.29 34.40
C THR A 288 23.38 5.51 35.26
N ASN A 289 22.15 6.04 35.18
CA ASN A 289 21.71 7.18 35.99
C ASN A 289 21.81 6.89 37.51
N VAL A 290 21.43 5.69 37.95
CA VAL A 290 21.55 5.30 39.37
C VAL A 290 23.02 5.23 39.81
N ILE A 291 23.91 4.72 38.95
CA ILE A 291 25.35 4.66 39.24
C ILE A 291 25.95 6.06 39.38
N GLU A 292 25.53 7.01 38.55
CA GLU A 292 26.00 8.41 38.63
C GLU A 292 25.62 9.04 39.97
N ILE A 293 24.38 8.83 40.44
CA ILE A 293 23.89 9.35 41.72
C ILE A 293 24.61 8.70 42.92
N LEU A 294 24.95 7.42 42.86
CA LEU A 294 25.65 6.74 43.96
C LEU A 294 27.15 7.08 44.04
N LYS A 295 27.71 7.68 42.99
CA LYS A 295 29.11 8.12 42.94
C LYS A 295 29.30 9.58 43.38
N SER A 296 28.24 10.38 43.40
CA SER A 296 28.23 11.75 43.96
C SER A 296 28.07 11.73 45.46
#